data_AF-A0A078APJ1-F1
#
_entry.id   AF-A0A078APJ1-F1
#
_cell.length_a   1.000
_cell.length_b   1.000
_cell.length_c   1.000
_cell.angle_alpha   90.00
_cell.angle_beta   90.00
_cell.angle_gamma   90.00
#
_symmetry.space_group_name_H-M   'P 1'
#
loop_
_entity.id
_entity.type
_entity.pdbx_description
1 polymer ?
#
loop_
_entity_poly.entity_id
_entity_poly.type
_entity_poly.pdbx_seq_one_letter_code
_entity_poly.pdbx_strand_id
1 'polypeptide(L)'
;MLSKISKGLARSVKSNQQVVCCAVRTLANQNRDEDALRRSNVDQDFGVQPKDQHLQFSKAPIMGNFGELAFGEIPEPLKYVRPFQMTTLSNGIRVCTERTSHQTATVGVFVGAGSRHEDLETSGSAYLLEKMFFRGTTSRSKTDIADAIDSIGAVQSNTTGREVSNFTLQVFKNDVNKAVRILGDAVSNSVLNENELELVKEEVSQEHEDSDHRYFETTIENAHFNVYREHMMGQPIKGDRDVLQNLKADHLREFHSTNYFGDNIVVVGAGNINHDEFVAQVNQHFASLPKQTSSKIKNKEKSVFNPALLFIRDDEMINSNVAVFYDAPSVKDPDYYSFLLLQNMFGDYRIDKNAEHLNDVKKQYNSMHALLGDLPDVTRQQSLYYAYSDSGIWGNYFYGNEVFTRQMNYCGVCLPTIYSHYLNDVEVFRGRNSLYNRLLRKEAPSEIAQEIGSQVLYLNRRVARSEVAKRVAHLDNYHLKHLCNTWFYDAEPSFTNWGPIEGVSQVGSYKYFKINTMSTVTNAHHSLFT
;
A
#
# COMPACT_ATOMS: atom_id res chain seq x y z
N MET A 1 35.37 18.02 42.62
CA MET A 1 34.15 17.37 42.06
C MET A 1 34.39 16.77 40.67
N LEU A 2 35.13 17.44 39.77
CA LEU A 2 35.45 16.95 38.42
C LEU A 2 36.35 15.69 38.34
N SER A 3 37.16 15.37 39.35
CA SER A 3 37.99 14.14 39.35
C SER A 3 37.24 12.86 39.75
N LYS A 4 36.03 12.98 40.33
CA LYS A 4 35.16 11.82 40.65
C LYS A 4 34.33 11.38 39.44
N ILE A 5 34.03 12.28 38.51
CA ILE A 5 33.25 12.00 37.31
C ILE A 5 34.09 11.27 36.24
N SER A 6 35.36 11.65 36.04
CA SER A 6 36.24 10.94 35.08
C SER A 6 36.60 9.51 35.51
N LYS A 7 36.66 9.25 36.82
CA LYS A 7 36.85 7.90 37.38
C LYS A 7 35.61 7.00 37.25
N GLY A 8 34.41 7.59 37.14
CA GLY A 8 33.16 6.87 36.88
C GLY A 8 33.04 6.39 35.43
N LEU A 9 33.34 7.25 34.46
CA LEU A 9 33.35 6.89 33.03
C LEU A 9 34.42 5.84 32.69
N ALA A 10 35.61 5.92 33.28
CA ALA A 10 36.67 4.93 33.04
C ALA A 10 36.37 3.53 33.61
N ARG A 11 35.47 3.41 34.59
CA ARG A 11 35.02 2.11 35.13
C ARG A 11 33.92 1.46 34.28
N SER A 12 33.02 2.26 33.69
CA SER A 12 31.96 1.79 32.78
C SER A 12 32.50 1.28 31.43
N VAL A 13 33.55 1.91 30.90
CA VAL A 13 34.20 1.44 29.66
C VAL A 13 34.95 0.11 29.87
N LYS A 14 35.52 -0.11 31.06
CA LYS A 14 36.19 -1.39 31.41
C LYS A 14 35.20 -2.55 31.64
N SER A 15 34.01 -2.29 32.19
CA SER A 15 33.00 -3.33 32.35
C SER A 15 32.42 -3.78 30.99
N ASN A 16 32.20 -2.84 30.06
CA ASN A 16 31.70 -3.20 28.71
C ASN A 16 32.75 -3.94 27.87
N GLN A 17 34.05 -3.64 28.00
CA GLN A 17 35.11 -4.43 27.37
C GLN A 17 35.25 -5.84 27.98
N GLN A 18 34.98 -6.04 29.27
CA GLN A 18 35.00 -7.37 29.90
C GLN A 18 33.83 -8.27 29.46
N VAL A 19 32.64 -7.69 29.22
CA VAL A 19 31.48 -8.45 28.72
C VAL A 19 31.69 -8.90 27.27
N VAL A 20 32.27 -8.05 26.42
CA VAL A 20 32.61 -8.39 25.03
C VAL A 20 33.72 -9.46 24.95
N CYS A 21 34.74 -9.41 25.82
CA CYS A 21 35.78 -10.44 25.89
C CYS A 21 35.29 -11.80 26.45
N CYS A 22 34.23 -11.82 27.25
CA CYS A 22 33.63 -13.08 27.74
C CYS A 22 32.83 -13.78 26.63
N ALA A 23 32.06 -13.03 25.82
CA ALA A 23 31.28 -13.59 24.71
C ALA A 23 32.16 -14.21 23.61
N VAL A 24 33.31 -13.61 23.31
CA VAL A 24 34.27 -14.12 22.32
C VAL A 24 35.00 -15.38 22.80
N ARG A 25 35.18 -15.56 24.12
CA ARG A 25 35.79 -16.78 24.69
C ARG A 25 34.84 -17.98 24.74
N THR A 26 33.53 -17.76 24.88
CA THR A 26 32.54 -18.85 24.88
C THR A 26 32.36 -19.45 23.48
N LEU A 27 32.39 -18.61 22.43
CA LEU A 27 32.32 -19.06 21.03
C LEU A 27 33.60 -19.80 20.57
N ALA A 28 34.77 -19.42 21.10
CA ALA A 28 36.04 -20.09 20.76
C ALA A 28 36.21 -21.46 21.44
N ASN A 29 35.51 -21.75 22.54
CA ASN A 29 35.56 -23.05 23.22
C ASN A 29 34.58 -24.07 22.63
N GLN A 30 33.44 -23.66 22.07
CA GLN A 30 32.51 -24.58 21.40
C GLN A 30 33.10 -25.20 20.13
N ASN A 31 33.94 -24.45 19.40
CA ASN A 31 34.62 -24.95 18.19
C ASN A 31 35.78 -25.93 18.46
N ARG A 32 36.24 -26.09 19.72
CA ARG A 32 37.31 -27.05 20.06
C ARG A 32 36.79 -28.43 20.44
N ASP A 33 35.54 -28.53 20.89
CA ASP A 33 34.94 -29.81 21.28
C ASP A 33 34.41 -30.63 20.08
N GLU A 34 34.11 -29.99 18.94
CA GLU A 34 33.70 -30.69 17.72
C GLU A 34 34.86 -31.42 17.00
N ASP A 35 36.09 -30.91 17.10
CA ASP A 35 37.27 -31.53 16.49
C ASP A 35 37.83 -32.72 17.29
N ALA A 36 37.43 -32.88 18.55
CA ALA A 36 37.86 -34.00 19.40
C ALA A 36 37.06 -35.30 19.16
N LEU A 37 35.87 -35.23 18.55
CA LEU A 37 35.02 -36.40 18.29
C LEU A 37 35.30 -37.11 16.96
N ARG A 38 36.21 -36.60 16.11
CA ARG A 38 36.52 -37.18 14.79
C ARG A 38 37.70 -38.16 14.76
N ARG A 39 38.24 -38.57 15.90
CA ARG A 39 39.38 -39.49 15.97
C ARG A 39 39.20 -40.62 16.99
N SER A 40 38.28 -41.54 16.73
CA SER A 40 38.35 -42.91 17.27
C SER A 40 37.40 -43.86 16.52
N ASN A 41 37.89 -44.49 15.46
CA ASN A 41 37.31 -45.73 14.92
C ASN A 41 38.16 -46.90 15.43
N VAL A 42 37.55 -47.84 16.14
CA VAL A 42 38.03 -49.23 16.21
C VAL A 42 36.82 -50.15 16.12
N ASP A 43 36.90 -51.05 15.15
CA ASP A 43 35.93 -52.08 14.80
C ASP A 43 35.58 -53.01 15.97
N GLN A 44 34.29 -53.27 16.17
CA GLN A 44 33.80 -54.53 16.76
C GLN A 44 32.52 -54.97 16.04
N ASP A 45 32.65 -56.06 15.29
CA ASP A 45 31.57 -56.84 14.70
C ASP A 45 30.65 -57.41 15.79
N PHE A 46 29.40 -56.96 15.82
CA PHE A 46 28.29 -57.74 16.36
C PHE A 46 27.12 -57.69 15.36
N GLY A 47 26.84 -58.83 14.76
CA GLY A 47 25.74 -59.02 13.82
C GLY A 47 24.39 -58.75 14.49
N VAL A 48 23.79 -57.62 14.15
CA VAL A 48 22.37 -57.33 14.33
C VAL A 48 21.87 -56.75 13.01
N GLN A 49 20.95 -57.44 12.33
CA GLN A 49 20.32 -56.91 11.13
C GLN A 49 19.54 -55.62 11.47
N PRO A 50 19.85 -54.47 10.86
CA PRO A 50 19.13 -53.25 11.14
C PRO A 50 17.79 -53.27 10.41
N LYS A 51 16.70 -53.37 11.17
CA LYS A 51 15.36 -52.97 10.72
C LYS A 51 15.40 -51.50 10.34
N ASP A 52 14.75 -51.17 9.22
CA ASP A 52 14.60 -49.83 8.64
C ASP A 52 14.45 -48.72 9.69
N GLN A 53 15.54 -48.04 9.99
CA GLN A 53 15.52 -46.72 10.61
C GLN A 53 15.78 -45.73 9.48
N HIS A 54 14.72 -45.00 9.11
CA HIS A 54 14.81 -43.85 8.21
C HIS A 54 15.82 -42.83 8.75
N LEU A 55 17.03 -42.83 8.19
CA LEU A 55 17.96 -41.72 8.32
C LEU A 55 17.32 -40.49 7.67
N GLN A 56 16.98 -39.51 8.50
CA GLN A 56 16.22 -38.29 8.17
C GLN A 56 17.00 -37.24 7.35
N PHE A 57 18.12 -37.62 6.74
CA PHE A 57 18.86 -36.76 5.81
C PHE A 57 19.02 -37.50 4.50
N SER A 58 17.95 -37.50 3.70
CA SER A 58 18.04 -37.94 2.32
C SER A 58 19.03 -37.02 1.60
N LYS A 59 20.10 -37.59 1.04
CA LYS A 59 20.94 -36.96 0.01
C LYS A 59 20.17 -36.82 -1.32
N ALA A 60 18.90 -36.42 -1.26
CA ALA A 60 18.21 -35.98 -2.45
C ALA A 60 18.93 -34.71 -2.94
N PRO A 61 19.25 -34.59 -4.23
CA PRO A 61 19.72 -33.33 -4.77
C PRO A 61 18.71 -32.25 -4.37
N ILE A 62 19.18 -31.13 -3.81
CA ILE A 62 18.38 -29.92 -3.66
C ILE A 62 17.74 -29.72 -5.04
N MET A 63 16.40 -29.77 -5.11
CA MET A 63 15.67 -29.67 -6.38
C MET A 63 16.26 -28.51 -7.18
N GLY A 64 16.88 -28.81 -8.33
CA GLY A 64 17.51 -27.79 -9.18
C GLY A 64 16.52 -26.79 -9.77
N ASN A 65 15.22 -27.10 -9.69
CA ASN A 65 14.13 -26.18 -9.93
C ASN A 65 13.33 -26.02 -8.63
N PHE A 66 13.36 -24.84 -8.02
CA PHE A 66 12.50 -24.48 -6.89
C PHE A 66 11.02 -24.30 -7.30
N GLY A 67 10.52 -25.14 -8.22
CA GLY A 67 9.25 -24.91 -8.92
C GLY A 67 9.31 -23.71 -9.89
N GLU A 68 10.51 -23.37 -10.36
CA GLU A 68 10.74 -22.23 -11.26
C GLU A 68 10.05 -22.44 -12.61
N LEU A 69 9.21 -21.46 -12.98
CA LEU A 69 8.66 -21.35 -14.32
C LEU A 69 9.75 -20.85 -15.27
N ALA A 70 9.70 -21.24 -16.55
CA ALA A 70 10.66 -20.72 -17.52
C ALA A 70 10.52 -19.20 -17.66
N PHE A 71 11.59 -18.53 -18.06
CA PHE A 71 11.57 -17.07 -18.23
C PHE A 71 10.44 -16.64 -19.18
N GLY A 72 9.63 -15.66 -18.76
CA GLY A 72 8.46 -15.21 -19.51
C GLY A 72 7.20 -16.08 -19.35
N GLU A 73 7.27 -17.25 -18.71
CA GLU A 73 6.10 -18.08 -18.43
C GLU A 73 5.32 -17.61 -17.20
N ILE A 74 4.01 -17.85 -17.21
CA ILE A 74 3.10 -17.53 -16.11
C ILE A 74 2.39 -18.80 -15.60
N PRO A 75 2.01 -18.85 -14.31
CA PRO A 75 1.22 -19.95 -13.76
C PRO A 75 -0.02 -20.24 -14.59
N GLU A 76 -0.32 -21.52 -14.85
CA GLU A 76 -1.49 -21.96 -15.62
C GLU A 76 -2.81 -21.28 -15.21
N PRO A 77 -3.16 -21.14 -13.91
CA PRO A 77 -4.42 -20.51 -13.54
C PRO A 77 -4.49 -19.01 -13.87
N LEU A 78 -3.34 -18.34 -14.03
CA LEU A 78 -3.27 -16.93 -14.47
C LEU A 78 -3.41 -16.78 -15.99
N LYS A 79 -3.33 -17.86 -16.77
CA LYS A 79 -3.57 -17.80 -18.22
C LYS A 79 -5.06 -17.59 -18.54
N TYR A 80 -5.95 -18.01 -17.66
CA TYR A 80 -7.40 -17.81 -17.80
C TYR A 80 -7.78 -16.35 -17.59
N VAL A 81 -8.40 -15.73 -18.61
CA VAL A 81 -8.94 -14.38 -18.54
C VAL A 81 -10.43 -14.46 -18.21
N ARG A 82 -10.85 -13.75 -17.16
CA ARG A 82 -12.27 -13.66 -16.79
C ARG A 82 -13.04 -12.87 -17.86
N PRO A 83 -14.30 -13.24 -18.14
CA PRO A 83 -15.13 -12.54 -19.12
C PRO A 83 -15.45 -11.12 -18.61
N PHE A 84 -14.89 -10.14 -19.30
CA PHE A 84 -15.08 -8.71 -19.06
C PHE A 84 -15.82 -8.10 -20.26
N GLN A 85 -16.79 -7.24 -19.97
CA GLN A 85 -17.53 -6.48 -20.99
C GLN A 85 -17.63 -5.02 -20.57
N MET A 86 -17.54 -4.12 -21.56
CA MET A 86 -17.63 -2.68 -21.37
C MET A 86 -18.50 -2.07 -22.46
N THR A 87 -19.49 -1.29 -22.06
CA THR A 87 -20.37 -0.53 -22.95
C THR A 87 -20.32 0.95 -22.54
N THR A 88 -20.21 1.85 -23.50
CA THR A 88 -20.29 3.30 -23.24
C THR A 88 -21.66 3.81 -23.62
N LEU A 89 -22.35 4.43 -22.67
CA LEU A 89 -23.67 5.01 -22.86
C LEU A 89 -23.61 6.30 -23.67
N SER A 90 -24.77 6.75 -24.18
CA SER A 90 -24.89 7.99 -24.95
C SER A 90 -24.46 9.23 -24.15
N ASN A 91 -24.69 9.21 -22.84
CA ASN A 91 -24.24 10.22 -21.88
C ASN A 91 -22.78 10.01 -21.43
N GLY A 92 -21.98 9.16 -22.08
CA GLY A 92 -20.54 9.01 -21.79
C GLY A 92 -20.18 8.07 -20.65
N ILE A 93 -21.14 7.67 -19.81
CA ILE A 93 -20.89 6.72 -18.71
C ILE A 93 -20.39 5.39 -19.28
N ARG A 94 -19.28 4.91 -18.73
CA ARG A 94 -18.73 3.60 -19.05
C ARG A 94 -19.30 2.57 -18.08
N VAL A 95 -20.01 1.58 -18.62
CA VAL A 95 -20.61 0.49 -17.86
C VAL A 95 -19.77 -0.76 -18.03
N CYS A 96 -19.21 -1.27 -16.95
CA CYS A 96 -18.30 -2.40 -16.95
C CYS A 96 -18.87 -3.56 -16.14
N THR A 97 -18.75 -4.79 -16.65
CA THR A 97 -19.11 -5.99 -15.88
C THR A 97 -18.08 -7.08 -16.00
N GLU A 98 -17.78 -7.74 -14.88
CA GLU A 98 -16.96 -8.96 -14.83
C GLU A 98 -17.75 -10.09 -14.17
N ARG A 99 -18.11 -11.10 -14.97
CA ARG A 99 -19.00 -12.16 -14.50
C ARG A 99 -18.25 -13.20 -13.68
N THR A 100 -18.75 -13.48 -12.49
CA THR A 100 -18.24 -14.54 -11.59
C THR A 100 -19.38 -15.41 -11.06
N SER A 101 -19.07 -16.59 -10.53
CA SER A 101 -20.06 -17.57 -10.04
C SER A 101 -20.51 -17.35 -8.59
N HIS A 102 -20.24 -16.17 -8.01
CA HIS A 102 -20.62 -15.84 -6.64
C HIS A 102 -22.14 -15.65 -6.51
N GLN A 103 -22.71 -15.95 -5.34
CA GLN A 103 -24.13 -15.64 -5.04
C GLN A 103 -24.34 -14.16 -4.68
N THR A 104 -23.25 -13.47 -4.35
CA THR A 104 -23.20 -12.02 -4.14
C THR A 104 -22.66 -11.32 -5.37
N ALA A 105 -23.00 -10.04 -5.48
CA ALA A 105 -22.55 -9.13 -6.52
C ALA A 105 -22.24 -7.77 -5.88
N THR A 106 -21.27 -7.06 -6.42
CA THR A 106 -20.98 -5.67 -6.04
C THR A 106 -21.31 -4.76 -7.21
N VAL A 107 -22.12 -3.74 -6.92
CA VAL A 107 -22.37 -2.61 -7.82
C VAL A 107 -21.61 -1.42 -7.27
N GLY A 108 -20.81 -0.78 -8.11
CA GLY A 108 -20.01 0.38 -7.72
C GLY A 108 -20.10 1.52 -8.72
N VAL A 109 -20.17 2.75 -8.23
CA VAL A 109 -20.02 3.97 -9.03
C VAL A 109 -18.66 4.56 -8.70
N PHE A 110 -17.83 4.75 -9.73
CA PHE A 110 -16.49 5.30 -9.63
C PHE A 110 -16.45 6.63 -10.37
N VAL A 111 -15.99 7.67 -9.70
CA VAL A 111 -15.91 9.03 -10.23
C VAL A 111 -14.45 9.42 -10.25
N GLY A 112 -13.94 9.88 -11.40
CA GLY A 112 -12.57 10.39 -11.54
C GLY A 112 -12.42 11.78 -10.92
N ALA A 113 -12.81 11.92 -9.65
CA ALA A 113 -12.63 13.11 -8.85
C ALA A 113 -12.39 12.73 -7.39
N GLY A 114 -11.75 13.62 -6.65
CA GLY A 114 -11.32 13.43 -5.27
C GLY A 114 -10.69 14.72 -4.74
N SER A 115 -9.95 14.65 -3.63
CA SER A 115 -9.37 15.85 -3.00
C SER A 115 -8.40 16.64 -3.88
N ARG A 116 -7.78 16.01 -4.89
CA ARG A 116 -6.95 16.69 -5.91
C ARG A 116 -7.72 17.81 -6.62
N HIS A 117 -9.03 17.62 -6.84
CA HIS A 117 -9.86 18.49 -7.67
C HIS A 117 -10.60 19.57 -6.86
N GLU A 118 -10.22 19.77 -5.60
CA GLU A 118 -10.66 20.86 -4.73
C GLU A 118 -9.67 22.02 -4.82
N ASP A 119 -9.99 23.19 -4.27
CA ASP A 119 -9.01 24.25 -3.99
C ASP A 119 -8.79 24.40 -2.49
N LEU A 120 -7.79 25.18 -2.07
CA LEU A 120 -7.50 25.43 -0.65
C LEU A 120 -8.70 25.99 0.12
N GLU A 121 -9.53 26.83 -0.52
CA GLU A 121 -10.74 27.41 0.08
C GLU A 121 -11.91 26.42 0.17
N THR A 122 -11.87 25.34 -0.63
CA THR A 122 -12.92 24.32 -0.69
C THR A 122 -12.42 22.94 -0.24
N SER A 123 -11.29 22.90 0.47
CA SER A 123 -10.62 21.68 0.93
C SER A 123 -11.55 20.85 1.83
N GLY A 124 -11.80 19.59 1.48
CA GLY A 124 -12.76 18.69 2.15
C GLY A 124 -14.12 18.55 1.45
N SER A 125 -14.37 19.25 0.35
CA SER A 125 -15.66 19.19 -0.38
C SER A 125 -15.97 17.79 -0.92
N ALA A 126 -14.98 17.06 -1.43
CA ALA A 126 -15.14 15.70 -1.96
C ALA A 126 -15.53 14.72 -0.85
N TYR A 127 -14.87 14.81 0.31
CA TYR A 127 -15.13 13.94 1.46
C TYR A 127 -16.49 14.21 2.09
N LEU A 128 -16.86 15.49 2.27
CA LEU A 128 -18.21 15.85 2.72
C LEU A 128 -19.29 15.42 1.71
N LEU A 129 -19.05 15.61 0.41
CA LEU A 129 -20.00 15.21 -0.62
C LEU A 129 -20.25 13.70 -0.60
N GLU A 130 -19.22 12.89 -0.39
CA GLU A 130 -19.35 11.43 -0.25
C GLU A 130 -20.31 11.05 0.89
N LYS A 131 -20.13 11.66 2.07
CA LYS A 131 -21.02 11.44 3.21
C LYS A 131 -22.44 11.95 2.95
N MET A 132 -22.58 13.04 2.19
CA MET A 132 -23.86 13.66 1.90
C MET A 132 -24.73 12.90 0.88
N PHE A 133 -24.16 12.09 -0.01
CA PHE A 133 -24.95 11.35 -1.01
C PHE A 133 -26.03 10.45 -0.44
N PHE A 134 -25.82 9.95 0.78
CA PHE A 134 -26.77 9.08 1.48
C PHE A 134 -27.59 9.82 2.55
N ARG A 135 -27.53 11.15 2.62
CA ARG A 135 -28.30 11.99 3.56
C ARG A 135 -29.63 12.50 2.98
N GLY A 136 -30.00 12.05 1.79
CA GLY A 136 -31.31 12.32 1.18
C GLY A 136 -31.20 12.71 -0.29
N THR A 137 -32.19 12.27 -1.05
CA THR A 137 -32.37 12.62 -2.46
C THR A 137 -33.69 13.36 -2.65
N THR A 138 -33.95 13.84 -3.86
CA THR A 138 -35.25 14.46 -4.18
C THR A 138 -36.41 13.47 -4.08
N SER A 139 -36.14 12.15 -4.10
CA SER A 139 -37.15 11.10 -4.10
C SER A 139 -37.22 10.28 -2.79
N ARG A 140 -36.20 10.35 -1.93
CA ARG A 140 -36.10 9.57 -0.68
C ARG A 140 -35.47 10.37 0.44
N SER A 141 -36.03 10.24 1.64
CA SER A 141 -35.38 10.75 2.84
C SER A 141 -34.14 9.91 3.20
N LYS A 142 -33.28 10.44 4.08
CA LYS A 142 -32.15 9.72 4.67
C LYS A 142 -32.55 8.37 5.26
N THR A 143 -33.66 8.31 5.99
CA THR A 143 -34.18 7.08 6.59
C THR A 143 -34.67 6.10 5.53
N ASP A 144 -35.36 6.58 4.50
CA ASP A 144 -35.82 5.71 3.40
C ASP A 144 -34.65 5.08 2.64
N ILE A 145 -33.53 5.81 2.48
CA ILE A 145 -32.32 5.30 1.84
C ILE A 145 -31.69 4.20 2.71
N ALA A 146 -31.54 4.46 4.02
CA ALA A 146 -31.01 3.47 4.96
C ALA A 146 -31.86 2.20 4.99
N ASP A 147 -33.18 2.34 5.12
CA ASP A 147 -34.12 1.21 5.10
C ASP A 147 -34.08 0.43 3.77
N ALA A 148 -33.90 1.13 2.65
CA ALA A 148 -33.77 0.49 1.34
C ALA A 148 -32.48 -0.33 1.20
N ILE A 149 -31.39 0.10 1.83
CA ILE A 149 -30.10 -0.62 1.86
C ILE A 149 -30.20 -1.82 2.82
N ASP A 150 -30.74 -1.62 4.02
CA ASP A 150 -30.86 -2.66 5.05
C ASP A 150 -31.85 -3.76 4.63
N SER A 151 -32.97 -3.39 4.01
CA SER A 151 -33.99 -4.37 3.57
C SER A 151 -33.50 -5.35 2.50
N ILE A 152 -32.45 -5.02 1.77
CA ILE A 152 -31.80 -5.91 0.79
C ILE A 152 -30.53 -6.57 1.35
N GLY A 153 -30.21 -6.33 2.62
CA GLY A 153 -29.00 -6.83 3.28
C GLY A 153 -27.71 -6.33 2.61
N ALA A 154 -27.74 -5.13 2.04
CA ALA A 154 -26.58 -4.57 1.35
C ALA A 154 -25.49 -4.15 2.34
N VAL A 155 -24.23 -4.41 1.99
CA VAL A 155 -23.09 -3.80 2.67
C VAL A 155 -22.63 -2.61 1.84
N GLN A 156 -22.77 -1.41 2.40
CA GLN A 156 -22.31 -0.17 1.80
C GLN A 156 -20.84 0.06 2.14
N SER A 157 -20.06 0.48 1.14
CA SER A 157 -18.70 0.97 1.34
C SER A 157 -18.45 2.12 0.38
N ASN A 158 -18.09 3.27 0.95
CA ASN A 158 -17.73 4.47 0.23
C ASN A 158 -16.28 4.80 0.54
N THR A 159 -15.57 5.36 -0.42
CA THR A 159 -14.21 5.83 -0.20
C THR A 159 -13.93 6.98 -1.15
N THR A 160 -13.50 8.11 -0.58
CA THR A 160 -12.92 9.22 -1.34
C THR A 160 -11.41 9.13 -1.28
N GLY A 161 -10.77 9.09 -2.44
CA GLY A 161 -9.32 9.22 -2.58
C GLY A 161 -8.90 10.60 -3.07
N ARG A 162 -7.62 10.73 -3.42
CA ARG A 162 -7.08 11.95 -4.02
C ARG A 162 -7.62 12.20 -5.43
N GLU A 163 -7.71 11.17 -6.27
CA GLU A 163 -8.16 11.31 -7.66
C GLU A 163 -9.48 10.60 -7.97
N VAL A 164 -9.89 9.64 -7.14
CA VAL A 164 -11.04 8.78 -7.40
C VAL A 164 -11.87 8.63 -6.13
N SER A 165 -13.17 8.88 -6.25
CA SER A 165 -14.19 8.54 -5.26
C SER A 165 -15.00 7.36 -5.75
N ASN A 166 -15.34 6.43 -4.85
CA ASN A 166 -16.17 5.28 -5.17
C ASN A 166 -17.27 5.06 -4.14
N PHE A 167 -18.41 4.59 -4.63
CA PHE A 167 -19.62 4.28 -3.86
C PHE A 167 -20.06 2.88 -4.24
N THR A 168 -20.03 1.95 -3.30
CA THR A 168 -20.29 0.54 -3.58
C THR A 168 -21.37 -0.03 -2.68
N LEU A 169 -22.20 -0.90 -3.26
CA LEU A 169 -23.15 -1.74 -2.56
C LEU A 169 -22.85 -3.20 -2.92
N GLN A 170 -22.49 -3.99 -1.93
CA GLN A 170 -22.41 -5.44 -2.05
C GLN A 170 -23.76 -6.05 -1.66
N VAL A 171 -24.36 -6.78 -2.60
CA VAL A 171 -25.73 -7.31 -2.50
C VAL A 171 -25.80 -8.76 -2.94
N PHE A 172 -26.95 -9.41 -2.72
CA PHE A 172 -27.26 -10.68 -3.37
C PHE A 172 -27.55 -10.48 -4.86
N LYS A 173 -27.27 -11.48 -5.68
CA LYS A 173 -27.43 -11.42 -7.15
C LYS A 173 -28.80 -10.92 -7.63
N ASN A 174 -29.87 -11.19 -6.87
CA ASN A 174 -31.24 -10.83 -7.24
C ASN A 174 -31.57 -9.35 -6.96
N ASP A 175 -30.77 -8.68 -6.12
CA ASP A 175 -31.01 -7.29 -5.70
C ASP A 175 -30.09 -6.29 -6.42
N VAL A 176 -29.33 -6.74 -7.42
CA VAL A 176 -28.44 -5.88 -8.24
C VAL A 176 -29.19 -4.68 -8.83
N ASN A 177 -30.41 -4.90 -9.35
CA ASN A 177 -31.22 -3.81 -9.92
C ASN A 177 -31.61 -2.77 -8.86
N LYS A 178 -31.89 -3.22 -7.63
CA LYS A 178 -32.20 -2.30 -6.51
C LYS A 178 -30.95 -1.50 -6.11
N ALA A 179 -29.78 -2.14 -6.09
CA ALA A 179 -28.52 -1.46 -5.81
C ALA A 179 -28.19 -0.38 -6.86
N VAL A 180 -28.34 -0.68 -8.16
CA VAL A 180 -28.16 0.32 -9.24
C VAL A 180 -29.11 1.50 -9.07
N ARG A 181 -30.38 1.24 -8.73
CA ARG A 181 -31.37 2.30 -8.48
C ARG A 181 -31.00 3.18 -7.29
N ILE A 182 -30.56 2.59 -6.17
CA ILE A 182 -30.17 3.32 -4.96
C ILE A 182 -28.96 4.22 -5.27
N LEU A 183 -27.90 3.65 -5.88
CA LEU A 183 -26.69 4.40 -6.22
C LEU A 183 -26.96 5.49 -7.27
N GLY A 184 -27.76 5.19 -8.29
CA GLY A 184 -28.11 6.17 -9.33
C GLY A 184 -28.88 7.36 -8.78
N ASP A 185 -29.84 7.11 -7.87
CA ASP A 185 -30.58 8.18 -7.20
C ASP A 185 -29.68 9.00 -6.25
N ALA A 186 -28.87 8.33 -5.43
CA ALA A 186 -27.97 8.97 -4.48
C ALA A 186 -26.96 9.90 -5.18
N VAL A 187 -26.33 9.43 -6.25
CA VAL A 187 -25.29 10.19 -6.97
C VAL A 187 -25.88 11.29 -7.85
N SER A 188 -27.05 11.06 -8.47
CA SER A 188 -27.60 11.99 -9.46
C SER A 188 -28.55 13.03 -8.87
N ASN A 189 -29.24 12.73 -7.76
CA ASN A 189 -30.36 13.52 -7.25
C ASN A 189 -30.22 13.91 -5.76
N SER A 190 -29.00 14.01 -5.24
CA SER A 190 -28.78 14.43 -3.85
C SER A 190 -29.23 15.88 -3.62
N VAL A 191 -29.94 16.12 -2.51
CA VAL A 191 -30.51 17.44 -2.19
C VAL A 191 -29.48 18.37 -1.53
N LEU A 192 -28.45 17.80 -0.90
CA LEU A 192 -27.42 18.54 -0.14
C LEU A 192 -28.06 19.53 0.85
N ASN A 193 -28.87 19.00 1.78
CA ASN A 193 -29.55 19.77 2.82
C ASN A 193 -28.53 20.41 3.79
N GLU A 194 -28.70 21.70 4.09
CA GLU A 194 -27.78 22.45 4.95
C GLU A 194 -27.74 21.95 6.40
N ASN A 195 -28.88 21.56 6.98
CA ASN A 195 -28.90 21.03 8.34
C ASN A 195 -28.17 19.69 8.45
N GLU A 196 -28.34 18.82 7.45
CA GLU A 196 -27.58 17.55 7.39
C GLU A 196 -26.09 17.80 7.15
N LEU A 197 -25.73 18.84 6.38
CA LEU A 197 -24.33 19.21 6.17
C LEU A 197 -23.65 19.61 7.47
N GLU A 198 -24.30 20.41 8.33
CA GLU A 198 -23.73 20.79 9.63
C GLU A 198 -23.50 19.56 10.53
N LEU A 199 -24.44 18.59 10.55
CA LEU A 199 -24.23 17.33 11.27
C LEU A 199 -23.05 16.54 10.72
N VAL A 200 -22.91 16.47 9.39
CA VAL A 200 -21.78 15.77 8.76
C VAL A 200 -20.46 16.47 9.06
N LYS A 201 -20.40 17.81 9.13
CA LYS A 201 -19.20 18.53 9.54
C LYS A 201 -18.79 18.18 10.97
N GLU A 202 -19.74 18.06 11.88
CA GLU A 202 -19.46 17.64 13.27
C GLU A 202 -18.88 16.22 13.31
N GLU A 203 -19.47 15.28 12.56
CA GLU A 203 -18.93 13.91 12.42
C GLU A 203 -17.50 13.91 11.87
N VAL A 204 -17.22 14.68 10.81
CA VAL A 204 -15.87 14.77 10.25
C VAL A 204 -14.90 15.44 11.23
N SER A 205 -15.37 16.39 12.03
CA SER A 205 -14.56 17.04 13.07
C SER A 205 -14.14 16.05 14.16
N GLN A 206 -15.05 15.16 14.58
CA GLN A 206 -14.72 14.05 15.48
C GLN A 206 -13.73 13.08 14.83
N GLU A 207 -13.89 12.77 13.53
CA GLU A 207 -12.92 11.94 12.83
C GLU A 207 -11.52 12.55 12.74
N HIS A 208 -11.41 13.89 12.68
CA HIS A 208 -10.13 14.59 12.79
C HIS A 208 -9.51 14.41 14.17
N GLU A 209 -10.29 14.53 15.24
CA GLU A 209 -9.81 14.31 16.62
C GLU A 209 -9.34 12.87 16.82
N ASP A 210 -10.02 11.89 16.22
CA ASP A 210 -9.61 10.48 16.25
C ASP A 210 -8.40 10.17 15.35
N SER A 211 -7.92 11.10 14.53
CA SER A 211 -6.81 10.85 13.60
C SER A 211 -5.48 10.65 14.34
N ASP A 212 -5.32 11.22 15.54
CA ASP A 212 -4.12 11.04 16.37
C ASP A 212 -3.95 9.60 16.84
N HIS A 213 -5.03 8.81 16.87
CA HIS A 213 -4.98 7.38 17.17
C HIS A 213 -4.82 6.48 15.94
N ARG A 214 -4.86 7.05 14.72
CA ARG A 214 -4.73 6.34 13.44
C ARG A 214 -3.36 6.55 12.84
N TYR A 215 -2.34 6.00 13.52
CA TYR A 215 -0.94 6.33 13.26
C TYR A 215 -0.50 6.16 11.80
N PHE A 216 -0.91 5.06 11.16
CA PHE A 216 -0.59 4.78 9.77
C PHE A 216 -1.19 5.83 8.83
N GLU A 217 -2.51 6.05 8.89
CA GLU A 217 -3.22 6.98 8.00
C GLU A 217 -2.66 8.40 8.13
N THR A 218 -2.50 8.89 9.36
CA THR A 218 -1.97 10.23 9.62
C THR A 218 -0.54 10.40 9.13
N THR A 219 0.32 9.39 9.31
CA THR A 219 1.69 9.44 8.78
C THR A 219 1.72 9.45 7.25
N ILE A 220 0.82 8.71 6.60
CA ILE A 220 0.72 8.70 5.14
C ILE A 220 0.14 10.03 4.61
N GLU A 221 -0.86 10.62 5.24
CA GLU A 221 -1.33 11.96 4.87
C GLU A 221 -0.22 13.01 5.02
N ASN A 222 0.52 12.98 6.13
CA ASN A 222 1.69 13.84 6.33
C ASN A 222 2.79 13.58 5.29
N ALA A 223 2.98 12.33 4.85
CA ALA A 223 3.93 12.00 3.78
C ALA A 223 3.50 12.60 2.45
N HIS A 224 2.21 12.49 2.09
CA HIS A 224 1.66 13.11 0.88
C HIS A 224 1.78 14.64 0.92
N PHE A 225 1.43 15.27 2.04
CA PHE A 225 1.64 16.69 2.25
C PHE A 225 3.10 17.07 2.06
N ASN A 226 4.02 16.30 2.64
CA ASN A 226 5.44 16.55 2.56
C ASN A 226 5.99 16.45 1.12
N VAL A 227 5.52 15.51 0.31
CA VAL A 227 6.00 15.31 -1.08
C VAL A 227 5.34 16.24 -2.09
N TYR A 228 4.09 16.66 -1.86
CA TYR A 228 3.29 17.45 -2.82
C TYR A 228 2.86 18.79 -2.22
N ARG A 229 3.75 19.45 -1.47
CA ARG A 229 3.44 20.66 -0.66
C ARG A 229 2.78 21.79 -1.45
N GLU A 230 3.15 21.96 -2.72
CA GLU A 230 2.69 23.05 -3.58
C GLU A 230 1.48 22.65 -4.45
N HIS A 231 0.90 21.47 -4.24
CA HIS A 231 -0.19 20.94 -5.05
C HIS A 231 -1.32 20.38 -4.16
N MET A 232 -2.55 20.38 -4.66
CA MET A 232 -3.70 19.74 -3.99
C MET A 232 -3.54 18.22 -3.76
N MET A 233 -2.54 17.58 -4.36
CA MET A 233 -2.21 16.18 -4.10
C MET A 233 -1.62 15.99 -2.69
N GLY A 234 -1.01 17.02 -2.12
CA GLY A 234 -0.49 16.99 -0.76
C GLY A 234 -1.54 17.32 0.28
N GLN A 235 -2.67 17.92 -0.10
CA GLN A 235 -3.71 18.30 0.84
C GLN A 235 -4.43 17.07 1.42
N PRO A 236 -4.90 17.15 2.67
CA PRO A 236 -5.55 16.04 3.35
C PRO A 236 -6.86 15.65 2.67
N ILE A 237 -7.11 14.34 2.52
CA ILE A 237 -8.35 13.86 1.88
C ILE A 237 -9.61 14.34 2.60
N LYS A 238 -9.57 14.39 3.94
CA LYS A 238 -10.69 14.83 4.78
C LYS A 238 -10.91 16.35 4.76
N GLY A 239 -10.01 17.10 4.13
CA GLY A 239 -9.97 18.55 4.17
C GLY A 239 -9.21 19.10 5.37
N ASP A 240 -8.98 20.41 5.34
CA ASP A 240 -8.41 21.15 6.46
C ASP A 240 -9.52 21.41 7.51
N ARG A 241 -9.23 21.16 8.79
CA ARG A 241 -10.15 21.38 9.90
C ARG A 241 -10.66 22.82 9.96
N ASP A 242 -9.80 23.79 9.67
CA ASP A 242 -10.13 25.22 9.74
C ASP A 242 -11.02 25.66 8.57
N VAL A 243 -10.87 25.01 7.41
CA VAL A 243 -11.67 25.29 6.21
C VAL A 243 -13.01 24.55 6.24
N LEU A 244 -13.04 23.34 6.80
CA LEU A 244 -14.20 22.45 6.83
C LEU A 244 -15.46 23.14 7.36
N GLN A 245 -15.33 23.93 8.42
CA GLN A 245 -16.45 24.63 9.07
C GLN A 245 -17.06 25.71 8.17
N ASN A 246 -16.27 26.30 7.27
CA ASN A 246 -16.69 27.35 6.35
C ASN A 246 -17.36 26.82 5.07
N LEU A 247 -17.31 25.50 4.83
CA LEU A 247 -17.90 24.89 3.64
C LEU A 247 -19.43 25.01 3.64
N LYS A 248 -20.02 25.37 2.50
CA LYS A 248 -21.46 25.51 2.33
C LYS A 248 -21.99 24.49 1.34
N ALA A 249 -23.28 24.22 1.36
CA ALA A 249 -23.93 23.34 0.40
C ALA A 249 -23.66 23.76 -1.06
N ASP A 250 -23.54 25.06 -1.33
CA ASP A 250 -23.20 25.58 -2.66
C ASP A 250 -21.79 25.17 -3.13
N HIS A 251 -20.79 25.10 -2.24
CA HIS A 251 -19.46 24.60 -2.61
C HIS A 251 -19.52 23.12 -3.01
N LEU A 252 -20.32 22.32 -2.30
CA LEU A 252 -20.54 20.90 -2.63
C LEU A 252 -21.32 20.75 -3.96
N ARG A 253 -22.31 21.61 -4.23
CA ARG A 253 -23.03 21.65 -5.53
C ARG A 253 -22.10 22.02 -6.68
N GLU A 254 -21.23 23.01 -6.48
CA GLU A 254 -20.21 23.39 -7.47
C GLU A 254 -19.24 22.24 -7.75
N PHE A 255 -18.74 21.59 -6.69
CA PHE A 255 -17.87 20.43 -6.81
C PHE A 255 -18.57 19.27 -7.55
N HIS A 256 -19.82 18.98 -7.21
CA HIS A 256 -20.63 17.97 -7.87
C HIS A 256 -20.80 18.27 -9.36
N SER A 257 -21.31 19.46 -9.70
CA SER A 257 -21.56 19.86 -11.10
C SER A 257 -20.29 19.91 -11.97
N THR A 258 -19.14 20.20 -11.37
CA THR A 258 -17.85 20.25 -12.08
C THR A 258 -17.28 18.86 -12.34
N ASN A 259 -17.50 17.91 -11.43
CA ASN A 259 -16.77 16.64 -11.42
C ASN A 259 -17.62 15.40 -11.74
N TYR A 260 -18.93 15.45 -11.54
CA TYR A 260 -19.87 14.33 -11.69
C TYR A 260 -20.59 14.40 -13.04
N PHE A 261 -19.86 14.05 -14.10
CA PHE A 261 -20.38 13.97 -15.47
C PHE A 261 -20.01 12.62 -16.11
N GLY A 262 -20.75 12.21 -17.13
CA GLY A 262 -20.72 10.83 -17.60
C GLY A 262 -19.37 10.35 -18.14
N ASP A 263 -18.64 11.17 -18.92
CA ASP A 263 -17.29 10.80 -19.38
C ASP A 263 -16.32 10.53 -18.20
N ASN A 264 -16.58 11.11 -17.01
CA ASN A 264 -15.78 10.94 -15.78
C ASN A 264 -16.32 9.86 -14.81
N ILE A 265 -17.37 9.14 -15.21
CA ILE A 265 -18.02 8.13 -14.37
C ILE A 265 -17.89 6.74 -15.01
N VAL A 266 -17.56 5.77 -14.16
CA VAL A 266 -17.56 4.35 -14.50
C VAL A 266 -18.49 3.63 -13.53
N VAL A 267 -19.46 2.89 -14.05
CA VAL A 267 -20.35 2.05 -13.24
C VAL A 267 -19.95 0.60 -13.43
N VAL A 268 -19.61 -0.08 -12.34
CA VAL A 268 -19.06 -1.43 -12.35
C VAL A 268 -20.00 -2.41 -11.68
N GLY A 269 -20.25 -3.54 -12.35
CA GLY A 269 -20.91 -4.71 -11.77
C GLY A 269 -19.97 -5.92 -11.74
N ALA A 270 -19.58 -6.37 -10.57
CA ALA A 270 -18.79 -7.60 -10.39
C ALA A 270 -19.62 -8.66 -9.68
N GLY A 271 -19.72 -9.87 -10.23
CA GLY A 271 -20.59 -10.92 -9.66
C GLY A 271 -21.32 -11.73 -10.72
N ASN A 272 -22.37 -12.46 -10.32
CA ASN A 272 -23.25 -13.12 -11.28
C ASN A 272 -24.26 -12.11 -11.86
N ILE A 273 -23.80 -11.27 -12.79
CA ILE A 273 -24.56 -10.18 -13.39
C ILE A 273 -24.66 -10.41 -14.91
N ASN A 274 -25.82 -10.14 -15.49
CA ASN A 274 -26.01 -10.05 -16.94
C ASN A 274 -25.68 -8.63 -17.41
N HIS A 275 -24.78 -8.49 -18.39
CA HIS A 275 -24.30 -7.20 -18.87
C HIS A 275 -25.41 -6.35 -19.49
N ASP A 276 -26.22 -6.92 -20.38
CA ASP A 276 -27.21 -6.16 -21.14
C ASP A 276 -28.32 -5.62 -20.22
N GLU A 277 -28.75 -6.45 -19.25
CA GLU A 277 -29.71 -6.04 -18.21
C GLU A 277 -29.12 -4.93 -17.33
N PHE A 278 -27.86 -5.06 -16.92
CA PHE A 278 -27.16 -4.07 -16.10
C PHE A 278 -27.00 -2.73 -16.84
N VAL A 279 -26.59 -2.76 -18.11
CA VAL A 279 -26.48 -1.57 -18.98
C VAL A 279 -27.82 -0.86 -19.09
N ALA A 280 -28.93 -1.59 -19.27
CA ALA A 280 -30.26 -0.99 -19.35
C ALA A 280 -30.64 -0.28 -18.03
N GLN A 281 -30.37 -0.89 -16.88
CA GLN A 281 -30.64 -0.29 -15.56
C GLN A 281 -29.79 0.96 -15.31
N VAL A 282 -28.50 0.91 -15.64
CA VAL A 282 -27.60 2.06 -15.48
C VAL A 282 -28.04 3.20 -16.41
N ASN A 283 -28.38 2.90 -17.66
CA ASN A 283 -28.88 3.90 -18.59
C ASN A 283 -30.17 4.57 -18.10
N GLN A 284 -31.06 3.83 -17.46
CA GLN A 284 -32.28 4.39 -16.89
C GLN A 284 -32.02 5.31 -15.69
N HIS A 285 -31.17 4.88 -14.74
CA HIS A 285 -31.02 5.58 -13.47
C HIS A 285 -29.98 6.72 -13.46
N PHE A 286 -29.08 6.74 -14.44
CA PHE A 286 -28.05 7.79 -14.57
C PHE A 286 -28.28 8.71 -15.79
N ALA A 287 -29.44 8.62 -16.45
CA ALA A 287 -29.75 9.39 -17.66
C ALA A 287 -29.67 10.91 -17.48
N SER A 288 -29.89 11.42 -16.26
CA SER A 288 -29.90 12.85 -15.98
C SER A 288 -28.51 13.48 -15.97
N LEU A 289 -27.45 12.68 -15.82
CA LEU A 289 -26.08 13.20 -15.77
C LEU A 289 -25.63 13.65 -17.17
N PRO A 290 -25.05 14.87 -17.29
CA PRO A 290 -24.56 15.36 -18.55
C PRO A 290 -23.33 14.57 -19.00
N LYS A 291 -23.12 14.49 -20.32
CA LYS A 291 -21.95 13.79 -20.87
C LYS A 291 -20.62 14.43 -20.46
N GLN A 292 -20.58 15.75 -20.50
CA GLN A 292 -19.39 16.56 -20.20
C GLN A 292 -19.79 17.67 -19.24
N THR A 293 -18.84 18.09 -18.41
CA THR A 293 -19.02 19.31 -17.62
C THR A 293 -18.80 20.56 -18.47
N SER A 294 -19.56 21.62 -18.20
CA SER A 294 -19.32 22.96 -18.73
C SER A 294 -18.30 23.73 -17.89
N SER A 295 -18.05 23.31 -16.66
CA SER A 295 -17.14 23.96 -15.73
C SER A 295 -15.69 23.51 -15.95
N LYS A 296 -14.74 24.41 -15.71
CA LYS A 296 -13.32 24.07 -15.76
C LYS A 296 -12.97 23.21 -14.54
N ILE A 297 -12.57 21.97 -14.77
CA ILE A 297 -12.04 21.09 -13.72
C ILE A 297 -10.76 21.71 -13.14
N LYS A 298 -10.70 21.77 -11.82
CA LYS A 298 -9.61 22.37 -11.02
C LYS A 298 -8.41 21.42 -10.91
N ASN A 299 -7.22 21.99 -10.76
CA ASN A 299 -5.95 21.32 -10.40
C ASN A 299 -5.58 20.09 -11.25
N LYS A 300 -5.62 20.29 -12.58
CA LYS A 300 -5.29 19.30 -13.62
C LYS A 300 -3.81 19.25 -14.00
N GLU A 301 -3.03 20.22 -13.55
CA GLU A 301 -1.59 20.28 -13.74
C GLU A 301 -0.89 19.08 -13.11
N LYS A 302 0.28 18.71 -13.64
CA LYS A 302 1.06 17.59 -13.12
C LYS A 302 1.60 17.93 -11.73
N SER A 303 1.36 17.05 -10.77
CA SER A 303 1.99 17.17 -9.46
C SER A 303 3.49 16.89 -9.53
N VAL A 304 4.28 17.69 -8.81
CA VAL A 304 5.74 17.59 -8.77
C VAL A 304 6.12 16.98 -7.44
N PHE A 305 6.99 15.98 -7.47
CA PHE A 305 7.58 15.41 -6.25
C PHE A 305 8.63 16.37 -5.70
N ASN A 306 8.44 16.83 -4.46
CA ASN A 306 9.38 17.67 -3.73
C ASN A 306 10.03 16.84 -2.62
N PRO A 307 11.35 16.56 -2.68
CA PRO A 307 12.05 15.95 -1.56
C PRO A 307 12.06 16.92 -0.38
N ALA A 308 11.53 16.50 0.76
CA ALA A 308 11.53 17.30 1.97
C ALA A 308 11.63 16.47 3.25
N LEU A 309 12.09 17.14 4.32
CA LEU A 309 12.09 16.59 5.68
C LEU A 309 10.90 17.17 6.45
N LEU A 310 10.07 16.30 7.01
CA LEU A 310 8.98 16.66 7.92
C LEU A 310 9.14 15.86 9.21
N PHE A 311 9.55 16.54 10.28
CA PHE A 311 9.74 15.95 11.60
C PHE A 311 8.73 16.57 12.57
N ILE A 312 7.75 15.78 12.98
CA ILE A 312 6.69 16.16 13.91
C ILE A 312 7.01 15.50 15.24
N ARG A 313 7.65 16.25 16.15
CA ARG A 313 8.03 15.72 17.47
C ARG A 313 6.81 15.70 18.39
N ASP A 314 6.54 14.53 18.94
CA ASP A 314 5.53 14.30 19.97
C ASP A 314 6.07 13.27 20.96
N ASP A 315 6.52 13.75 22.12
CA ASP A 315 7.13 12.92 23.16
C ASP A 315 6.08 12.22 24.05
N GLU A 316 4.78 12.50 23.88
CA GLU A 316 3.72 11.81 24.61
C GLU A 316 3.39 10.44 23.97
N MET A 317 3.75 10.25 22.71
CA MET A 317 3.63 8.99 22.00
C MET A 317 4.68 7.97 22.45
N ILE A 318 4.28 6.71 22.56
CA ILE A 318 5.18 5.60 22.99
C ILE A 318 6.11 5.15 21.86
N ASN A 319 5.66 5.22 20.61
CA ASN A 319 6.37 4.72 19.44
C ASN A 319 6.44 5.78 18.36
N SER A 320 7.48 5.69 17.54
CA SER A 320 7.68 6.54 16.37
C SER A 320 7.08 5.91 15.10
N ASN A 321 6.54 6.79 14.25
CA ASN A 321 6.07 6.49 12.90
C ASN A 321 7.02 7.13 11.90
N VAL A 322 7.50 6.35 10.94
CA VAL A 322 8.49 6.79 9.95
C VAL A 322 8.03 6.41 8.56
N ALA A 323 7.99 7.37 7.66
CA ALA A 323 7.69 7.18 6.25
C ALA A 323 8.85 7.74 5.42
N VAL A 324 9.38 6.91 4.51
CA VAL A 324 10.42 7.30 3.56
C VAL A 324 9.89 7.03 2.15
N PHE A 325 9.75 8.07 1.35
CA PHE A 325 9.16 8.00 0.00
C PHE A 325 10.10 8.57 -1.06
N TYR A 326 10.08 7.97 -2.24
CA TYR A 326 10.71 8.46 -3.47
C TYR A 326 9.64 8.83 -4.48
N ASP A 327 10.04 9.62 -5.48
CA ASP A 327 9.27 9.75 -6.72
C ASP A 327 9.11 8.38 -7.37
N ALA A 328 7.99 8.17 -8.05
CA ALA A 328 7.66 6.89 -8.66
C ALA A 328 6.81 7.07 -9.92
N PRO A 329 6.83 6.07 -10.82
CA PRO A 329 6.05 6.13 -12.05
C PRO A 329 4.55 6.23 -11.78
N SER A 330 3.86 6.93 -12.68
CA SER A 330 2.39 6.94 -12.75
C SER A 330 1.84 5.61 -13.27
N VAL A 331 0.53 5.40 -13.18
CA VAL A 331 -0.14 4.17 -13.67
C VAL A 331 0.07 3.95 -15.19
N LYS A 332 0.35 5.01 -15.94
CA LYS A 332 0.53 4.97 -17.41
C LYS A 332 1.97 4.73 -17.84
N ASP A 333 2.91 4.85 -16.92
CA ASP A 333 4.34 4.73 -17.21
C ASP A 333 4.74 3.26 -17.47
N PRO A 334 5.67 2.97 -18.41
CA PRO A 334 6.17 1.61 -18.64
C PRO A 334 6.75 0.96 -17.37
N ASP A 335 7.36 1.73 -16.47
CA ASP A 335 8.00 1.22 -15.25
C ASP A 335 7.00 0.88 -14.14
N TYR A 336 5.71 1.20 -14.30
CA TYR A 336 4.64 0.89 -13.35
C TYR A 336 4.66 -0.58 -12.87
N TYR A 337 4.82 -1.52 -13.81
CA TYR A 337 4.82 -2.95 -13.49
C TYR A 337 6.09 -3.40 -12.79
N SER A 338 7.21 -2.71 -13.04
CA SER A 338 8.47 -2.93 -12.34
C SER A 338 8.36 -2.47 -10.88
N PHE A 339 7.72 -1.33 -10.63
CA PHE A 339 7.42 -0.86 -9.27
C PHE A 339 6.38 -1.74 -8.56
N LEU A 340 5.41 -2.30 -9.28
CA LEU A 340 4.49 -3.28 -8.73
C LEU A 340 5.23 -4.54 -8.25
N LEU A 341 6.22 -5.02 -9.02
CA LEU A 341 7.08 -6.12 -8.59
C LEU A 341 7.94 -5.69 -7.40
N LEU A 342 8.57 -4.51 -7.44
CA LEU A 342 9.41 -3.97 -6.37
C LEU A 342 8.66 -3.89 -5.03
N GLN A 343 7.40 -3.42 -5.04
CA GLN A 343 6.54 -3.40 -3.85
C GLN A 343 6.38 -4.80 -3.24
N ASN A 344 6.21 -5.83 -4.07
CA ASN A 344 6.05 -7.21 -3.61
C ASN A 344 7.40 -7.86 -3.20
N MET A 345 8.52 -7.37 -3.73
CA MET A 345 9.87 -7.76 -3.30
C MET A 345 10.18 -7.23 -1.89
N PHE A 346 9.87 -5.95 -1.61
CA PHE A 346 10.02 -5.37 -0.27
C PHE A 346 9.01 -5.94 0.73
N GLY A 347 7.77 -6.15 0.27
CA GLY A 347 6.71 -6.76 1.04
C GLY A 347 6.34 -5.99 2.31
N ASP A 348 5.60 -6.67 3.17
CA ASP A 348 5.18 -6.18 4.47
C ASP A 348 5.85 -7.02 5.57
N TYR A 349 6.24 -6.36 6.65
CA TYR A 349 6.79 -6.98 7.85
C TYR A 349 5.90 -6.70 9.05
N ARG A 350 5.61 -7.73 9.85
CA ARG A 350 5.07 -7.56 11.19
C ARG A 350 5.77 -8.50 12.16
N ILE A 351 6.15 -7.99 13.31
CA ILE A 351 6.88 -8.75 14.33
C ILE A 351 6.12 -10.01 14.76
N ASP A 352 4.79 -9.92 14.95
CA ASP A 352 3.95 -11.05 15.39
C ASP A 352 3.83 -12.18 14.37
N LYS A 353 4.02 -11.88 13.08
CA LYS A 353 3.93 -12.87 11.99
C LYS A 353 5.30 -13.35 11.52
N ASN A 354 6.29 -12.47 11.57
CA ASN A 354 7.57 -12.64 10.91
C ASN A 354 8.73 -12.90 11.89
N ALA A 355 8.65 -12.45 13.15
CA ALA A 355 9.79 -12.49 14.08
C ALA A 355 10.01 -13.85 14.75
N GLU A 356 8.96 -14.63 15.04
CA GLU A 356 9.11 -15.98 15.62
C GLU A 356 9.82 -16.99 14.70
N HIS A 357 10.07 -16.61 13.44
CA HIS A 357 10.33 -17.59 12.39
C HIS A 357 11.49 -17.22 11.46
N LEU A 358 12.32 -16.21 11.77
CA LEU A 358 13.47 -15.81 10.94
C LEU A 358 14.42 -16.98 10.58
N ASN A 359 14.36 -18.08 11.33
CA ASN A 359 15.14 -19.31 11.12
C ASN A 359 14.37 -20.43 10.37
N ASP A 360 13.10 -20.24 10.00
CA ASP A 360 12.31 -21.25 9.27
C ASP A 360 12.51 -21.12 7.76
N VAL A 361 13.30 -22.05 7.20
CA VAL A 361 13.63 -22.15 5.77
C VAL A 361 12.39 -22.30 4.87
N LYS A 362 11.24 -22.70 5.43
CA LYS A 362 9.98 -22.85 4.68
C LYS A 362 9.25 -21.52 4.46
N LYS A 363 9.60 -20.46 5.20
CA LYS A 363 9.00 -19.14 5.03
C LYS A 363 9.87 -18.28 4.11
N GLN A 364 9.25 -17.66 3.11
CA GLN A 364 9.91 -16.81 2.12
C GLN A 364 10.27 -15.45 2.75
N TYR A 365 11.40 -15.39 3.45
CA TYR A 365 11.98 -14.13 3.92
C TYR A 365 12.64 -13.38 2.76
N ASN A 366 12.35 -12.09 2.67
CA ASN A 366 13.02 -11.17 1.75
C ASN A 366 14.13 -10.40 2.48
N SER A 367 14.95 -9.66 1.72
CA SER A 367 16.05 -8.87 2.30
C SER A 367 15.57 -7.81 3.30
N MET A 368 14.34 -7.29 3.15
CA MET A 368 13.77 -6.31 4.08
C MET A 368 13.50 -6.93 5.45
N HIS A 369 12.93 -8.14 5.48
CA HIS A 369 12.68 -8.87 6.72
C HIS A 369 13.99 -9.22 7.45
N ALA A 370 15.05 -9.53 6.70
CA ALA A 370 16.36 -9.77 7.29
C ALA A 370 16.91 -8.51 7.98
N LEU A 371 16.84 -7.34 7.32
CA LEU A 371 17.25 -6.06 7.92
C LEU A 371 16.44 -5.71 9.18
N LEU A 372 15.14 -5.99 9.17
CA LEU A 372 14.25 -5.70 10.29
C LEU A 372 14.36 -6.72 11.43
N GLY A 373 14.82 -7.94 11.15
CA GLY A 373 15.06 -8.97 12.16
C GLY A 373 16.10 -8.56 13.20
N ASP A 374 17.05 -7.70 12.81
CA ASP A 374 18.05 -7.12 13.72
C ASP A 374 17.53 -5.94 14.55
N LEU A 375 16.27 -5.53 14.33
CA LEU A 375 15.62 -4.38 14.98
C LEU A 375 14.41 -4.86 15.83
N PRO A 376 14.65 -5.36 17.06
CA PRO A 376 13.64 -6.08 17.83
C PRO A 376 12.39 -5.27 18.19
N ASP A 377 12.50 -3.94 18.28
CA ASP A 377 11.35 -3.08 18.61
C ASP A 377 10.77 -2.33 17.40
N VAL A 378 11.14 -2.72 16.18
CA VAL A 378 10.40 -2.33 14.97
C VAL A 378 9.31 -3.36 14.74
N THR A 379 8.07 -2.95 14.99
CA THR A 379 6.94 -3.88 15.06
C THR A 379 6.23 -4.07 13.72
N ARG A 380 6.27 -3.07 12.84
CA ARG A 380 5.61 -3.12 11.53
C ARG A 380 6.39 -2.32 10.48
N GLN A 381 6.49 -2.86 9.28
CA GLN A 381 6.85 -2.12 8.08
C GLN A 381 5.89 -2.50 6.94
N GLN A 382 5.61 -1.54 6.05
CA GLN A 382 4.83 -1.77 4.85
C GLN A 382 5.44 -1.09 3.64
N SER A 383 5.51 -1.79 2.52
CA SER A 383 5.92 -1.23 1.23
C SER A 383 4.70 -0.70 0.48
N LEU A 384 4.71 0.59 0.23
CA LEU A 384 3.58 1.33 -0.32
C LEU A 384 3.92 1.87 -1.69
N TYR A 385 3.01 1.66 -2.64
CA TYR A 385 3.08 2.24 -3.97
C TYR A 385 1.76 2.95 -4.28
N TYR A 386 1.80 4.28 -4.34
CA TYR A 386 0.67 5.10 -4.74
C TYR A 386 0.94 5.61 -6.15
N ALA A 387 0.36 4.91 -7.13
CA ALA A 387 0.42 5.32 -8.53
C ALA A 387 -0.84 6.11 -8.89
N TYR A 388 -0.65 7.37 -9.27
CA TYR A 388 -1.71 8.27 -9.70
C TYR A 388 -1.76 8.37 -11.23
N SER A 389 -2.66 9.20 -11.74
CA SER A 389 -2.91 9.36 -13.17
C SER A 389 -1.72 9.92 -13.96
N ASP A 390 -0.88 10.74 -13.33
CA ASP A 390 0.27 11.45 -13.93
C ASP A 390 1.53 11.54 -13.04
N SER A 391 1.45 11.14 -11.78
CA SER A 391 2.56 11.04 -10.83
C SER A 391 2.47 9.75 -10.01
N GLY A 392 3.45 9.51 -9.15
CA GLY A 392 3.40 8.42 -8.19
C GLY A 392 4.40 8.63 -7.07
N ILE A 393 4.17 7.96 -5.93
CA ILE A 393 5.18 7.83 -4.89
C ILE A 393 5.31 6.38 -4.46
N TRP A 394 6.54 5.97 -4.18
CA TRP A 394 6.84 4.64 -3.66
C TRP A 394 7.71 4.77 -2.43
N GLY A 395 7.43 3.97 -1.41
CA GLY A 395 8.14 4.12 -0.15
C GLY A 395 7.83 3.04 0.86
N ASN A 396 8.40 3.24 2.04
CA ASN A 396 8.24 2.34 3.17
C ASN A 396 7.74 3.11 4.38
N TYR A 397 6.69 2.59 4.99
CA TYR A 397 6.21 3.00 6.30
C TYR A 397 6.78 2.05 7.36
N PHE A 398 7.20 2.58 8.50
CA PHE A 398 7.73 1.86 9.64
C PHE A 398 7.06 2.34 10.93
N TYR A 399 6.88 1.42 11.86
CA TYR A 399 6.34 1.69 13.19
C TYR A 399 7.13 0.91 14.23
N GLY A 400 7.67 1.61 15.23
CA GLY A 400 8.52 1.01 16.25
C GLY A 400 8.98 1.99 17.31
N ASN A 401 9.80 1.49 18.23
CA ASN A 401 10.33 2.27 19.35
C ASN A 401 11.28 3.39 18.88
N GLU A 402 11.30 4.50 19.63
CA GLU A 402 12.12 5.70 19.40
C GLU A 402 13.62 5.45 19.22
N VAL A 403 14.15 4.42 19.89
CA VAL A 403 15.57 4.03 19.82
C VAL A 403 15.98 3.65 18.39
N PHE A 404 15.03 3.10 17.61
CA PHE A 404 15.28 2.63 16.25
C PHE A 404 14.83 3.60 15.17
N THR A 405 14.37 4.81 15.50
CA THR A 405 13.87 5.77 14.49
C THR A 405 14.94 6.12 13.45
N ARG A 406 16.22 6.24 13.84
CA ARG A 406 17.31 6.45 12.87
C ARG A 406 17.46 5.26 11.91
N GLN A 407 17.39 4.05 12.44
CA GLN A 407 17.53 2.79 11.72
C GLN A 407 16.33 2.58 10.78
N MET A 408 15.11 2.94 11.20
CA MET A 408 13.92 2.91 10.34
C MET A 408 14.09 3.81 9.11
N ASN A 409 14.53 5.06 9.30
CA ASN A 409 14.84 5.96 8.16
C ASN A 409 15.93 5.37 7.27
N TYR A 410 16.96 4.78 7.87
CA TYR A 410 18.05 4.12 7.14
C TYR A 410 17.55 2.94 6.29
N CYS A 411 16.73 2.05 6.85
CA CYS A 411 16.15 0.91 6.15
C CYS A 411 15.34 1.33 4.91
N GLY A 412 14.63 2.47 5.00
CA GLY A 412 13.87 3.03 3.88
C GLY A 412 14.74 3.48 2.69
N VAL A 413 16.02 3.79 2.91
CA VAL A 413 16.95 4.30 1.89
C VAL A 413 17.96 3.26 1.45
N CYS A 414 18.45 2.44 2.37
CA CYS A 414 19.57 1.53 2.11
C CYS A 414 19.18 0.41 1.15
N LEU A 415 18.04 -0.25 1.35
CA LEU A 415 17.66 -1.41 0.54
C LEU A 415 17.37 -1.06 -0.93
N PRO A 416 16.64 0.04 -1.26
CA PRO A 416 16.48 0.47 -2.65
C PRO A 416 17.84 0.77 -3.33
N THR A 417 18.75 1.39 -2.59
CA THR A 417 20.10 1.70 -3.08
C THR A 417 20.94 0.42 -3.28
N ILE A 418 20.83 -0.55 -2.37
CA ILE A 418 21.50 -1.86 -2.48
C ILE A 418 21.00 -2.61 -3.72
N TYR A 419 19.69 -2.62 -3.97
CA TYR A 419 19.11 -3.26 -5.15
C TYR A 419 19.59 -2.65 -6.48
N SER A 420 20.06 -1.40 -6.46
CA SER A 420 20.66 -0.76 -7.64
C SER A 420 21.98 -1.43 -8.09
N HIS A 421 22.67 -2.13 -7.18
CA HIS A 421 23.99 -2.72 -7.45
C HIS A 421 23.99 -4.24 -7.26
N TYR A 422 23.37 -4.74 -6.19
CA TYR A 422 23.57 -6.10 -5.67
C TYR A 422 22.29 -6.93 -5.60
N LEU A 423 21.31 -6.65 -6.46
CA LEU A 423 20.11 -7.48 -6.54
C LEU A 423 20.40 -8.90 -7.09
N ASN A 424 19.97 -9.91 -6.35
CA ASN A 424 20.09 -11.33 -6.74
C ASN A 424 18.81 -11.83 -7.40
N ASP A 425 18.94 -12.82 -8.29
CA ASP A 425 17.80 -13.43 -8.99
C ASP A 425 16.78 -14.06 -8.03
N VAL A 426 17.27 -14.63 -6.93
CA VAL A 426 16.43 -15.26 -5.89
C VAL A 426 15.40 -14.28 -5.31
N GLU A 427 15.79 -13.02 -5.06
CA GLU A 427 14.87 -11.99 -4.55
C GLU A 427 13.81 -11.62 -5.60
N VAL A 428 14.20 -11.55 -6.87
CA VAL A 428 13.27 -11.29 -7.98
C VAL A 428 12.26 -12.42 -8.12
N PHE A 429 12.71 -13.67 -8.08
CA PHE A 429 11.84 -14.85 -8.14
C PHE A 429 10.88 -14.90 -6.95
N ARG A 430 11.35 -14.62 -5.73
CA ARG A 430 10.50 -14.55 -4.53
C ARG A 430 9.44 -13.46 -4.66
N GLY A 431 9.84 -12.24 -5.01
CA GLY A 431 8.91 -11.13 -5.22
C GLY A 431 7.88 -11.40 -6.31
N ARG A 432 8.30 -12.04 -7.41
CA ARG A 432 7.41 -12.44 -8.52
C ARG A 432 6.40 -13.49 -8.07
N ASN A 433 6.84 -14.51 -7.33
CA ASN A 433 5.94 -15.53 -6.79
C ASN A 433 4.97 -14.96 -5.75
N SER A 434 5.42 -14.03 -4.91
CA SER A 434 4.55 -13.27 -4.00
C SER A 434 3.47 -12.50 -4.77
N LEU A 435 3.85 -11.81 -5.85
CA LEU A 435 2.91 -11.12 -6.73
C LEU A 435 1.93 -12.10 -7.41
N TYR A 436 2.40 -13.23 -7.93
CA TYR A 436 1.52 -14.23 -8.54
C TYR A 436 0.52 -14.80 -7.55
N ASN A 437 0.95 -15.08 -6.32
CA ASN A 437 0.05 -15.50 -5.24
C ASN A 437 -1.01 -14.44 -4.93
N ARG A 438 -0.63 -13.16 -4.94
CA ARG A 438 -1.56 -12.03 -4.80
C ARG A 438 -2.59 -11.99 -5.94
N LEU A 439 -2.16 -12.15 -7.19
CA LEU A 439 -3.04 -12.17 -8.36
C LEU A 439 -3.94 -13.42 -8.41
N LEU A 440 -3.48 -14.55 -7.87
CA LEU A 440 -4.22 -15.81 -7.81
C LEU A 440 -5.25 -15.87 -6.67
N ARG A 441 -5.12 -14.99 -5.68
CA ARG A 441 -6.06 -14.94 -4.55
C ARG A 441 -7.50 -14.83 -5.09
N LYS A 442 -8.42 -15.57 -4.47
CA LYS A 442 -9.85 -15.46 -4.77
C LYS A 442 -10.32 -14.07 -4.31
N GLU A 443 -10.42 -13.16 -5.26
CA GLU A 443 -10.89 -11.80 -5.04
C GLU A 443 -12.40 -11.81 -4.76
N ALA A 444 -12.79 -11.09 -3.71
CA ALA A 444 -14.20 -10.79 -3.49
C ALA A 444 -14.75 -9.94 -4.65
N PRO A 445 -16.06 -10.01 -4.97
CA PRO A 445 -16.66 -9.14 -5.98
C PRO A 445 -16.37 -7.64 -5.77
N SER A 446 -16.23 -7.20 -4.51
CA SER A 446 -15.87 -5.82 -4.17
C SER A 446 -14.46 -5.44 -4.61
N GLU A 447 -13.46 -6.31 -4.38
CA GLU A 447 -12.08 -6.08 -4.82
C GLU A 447 -11.99 -6.03 -6.36
N ILE A 448 -12.72 -6.91 -7.04
CA ILE A 448 -12.83 -6.91 -8.51
C ILE A 448 -13.43 -5.59 -9.01
N ALA A 449 -14.51 -5.13 -8.38
CA ALA A 449 -15.17 -3.88 -8.76
C ALA A 449 -14.23 -2.68 -8.58
N GLN A 450 -13.50 -2.62 -7.46
CA GLN A 450 -12.53 -1.58 -7.15
C GLN A 450 -11.42 -1.49 -8.20
N GLU A 451 -10.87 -2.65 -8.57
CA GLU A 451 -9.78 -2.74 -9.55
C GLU A 451 -10.26 -2.33 -10.95
N ILE A 452 -11.45 -2.77 -11.38
CA ILE A 452 -12.04 -2.38 -12.67
C ILE A 452 -12.29 -0.88 -12.71
N GLY A 453 -12.96 -0.33 -11.69
CA GLY A 453 -13.34 1.07 -11.65
C GLY A 453 -12.12 1.99 -11.74
N SER A 454 -11.09 1.71 -10.94
CA SER A 454 -9.85 2.48 -10.93
C SER A 454 -9.09 2.34 -12.26
N GLN A 455 -8.94 1.12 -12.80
CA GLN A 455 -8.22 0.91 -14.06
C GLN A 455 -8.91 1.57 -15.25
N VAL A 456 -10.24 1.46 -15.34
CA VAL A 456 -10.99 2.07 -16.45
C VAL A 456 -10.93 3.60 -16.36
N LEU A 457 -10.96 4.18 -15.16
CA LEU A 457 -10.75 5.63 -14.99
C LEU A 457 -9.34 6.08 -15.45
N TYR A 458 -8.28 5.40 -15.02
CA TYR A 458 -6.91 5.81 -15.35
C TYR A 458 -6.46 5.44 -16.78
N LEU A 459 -6.83 4.26 -17.27
CA LEU A 459 -6.29 3.65 -18.48
C LEU A 459 -7.32 3.52 -19.61
N ASN A 460 -8.60 3.82 -19.37
CA ASN A 460 -9.71 3.57 -20.32
C ASN A 460 -9.83 2.11 -20.78
N ARG A 461 -9.26 1.16 -20.02
CA ARG A 461 -9.35 -0.27 -20.31
C ARG A 461 -9.16 -1.10 -19.03
N ARG A 462 -9.68 -2.32 -19.03
CA ARG A 462 -9.39 -3.34 -18.01
C ARG A 462 -8.07 -4.03 -18.34
N VAL A 463 -7.12 -4.03 -17.40
CA VAL A 463 -5.89 -4.81 -17.52
C VAL A 463 -6.15 -6.17 -16.92
N ALA A 464 -6.03 -7.22 -17.73
CA ALA A 464 -6.23 -8.58 -17.23
C ALA A 464 -5.09 -8.98 -16.29
N ARG A 465 -5.39 -9.77 -15.26
CA ARG A 465 -4.36 -10.33 -14.34
C ARG A 465 -3.31 -11.15 -15.09
N SER A 466 -3.70 -11.79 -16.19
CA SER A 466 -2.79 -12.49 -17.11
C SER A 466 -1.78 -11.55 -17.79
N GLU A 467 -2.20 -10.33 -18.14
CA GLU A 467 -1.35 -9.30 -18.73
C GLU A 467 -0.34 -8.79 -17.70
N VAL A 468 -0.79 -8.48 -16.47
CA VAL A 468 0.08 -8.10 -15.36
C VAL A 468 1.14 -9.19 -15.12
N ALA A 469 0.70 -10.45 -15.03
CA ALA A 469 1.59 -11.58 -14.78
C ALA A 469 2.64 -11.74 -15.89
N LYS A 470 2.24 -11.58 -17.16
CA LYS A 470 3.15 -11.65 -18.32
C LYS A 470 4.15 -10.51 -18.32
N ARG A 471 3.72 -9.28 -18.06
CA ARG A 471 4.62 -8.12 -17.99
C ARG A 471 5.71 -8.33 -16.94
N VAL A 472 5.34 -8.85 -15.77
CA VAL A 472 6.29 -9.12 -14.69
C VAL A 472 7.14 -10.38 -14.92
N ALA A 473 6.66 -11.35 -15.70
CA ALA A 473 7.41 -12.56 -16.05
C ALA A 473 8.69 -12.28 -16.84
N HIS A 474 8.73 -11.16 -17.57
CA HIS A 474 9.87 -10.75 -18.40
C HIS A 474 10.87 -9.84 -17.65
N LEU A 475 10.61 -9.51 -16.38
CA LEU A 475 11.52 -8.66 -15.59
C LEU A 475 12.59 -9.52 -14.94
N ASP A 476 13.85 -9.29 -15.28
CA ASP A 476 15.02 -9.95 -14.68
C ASP A 476 15.71 -9.05 -13.63
N ASN A 477 16.79 -9.56 -13.02
CA ASN A 477 17.58 -8.80 -12.06
C ASN A 477 18.29 -7.60 -12.70
N TYR A 478 18.73 -7.69 -13.96
CA TYR A 478 19.43 -6.61 -14.66
C TYR A 478 18.52 -5.41 -14.91
N HIS A 479 17.29 -5.67 -15.36
CA HIS A 479 16.26 -4.66 -15.54
C HIS A 479 15.92 -3.97 -14.22
N LEU A 480 15.74 -4.73 -13.14
CA LEU A 480 15.45 -4.16 -11.83
C LEU A 480 16.64 -3.41 -11.21
N LYS A 481 17.88 -3.84 -11.45
CA LYS A 481 19.08 -3.06 -11.07
C LYS A 481 19.10 -1.72 -11.79
N HIS A 482 18.86 -1.74 -13.10
CA HIS A 482 18.80 -0.52 -13.90
C HIS A 482 17.67 0.41 -13.42
N LEU A 483 16.48 -0.13 -13.17
CA LEU A 483 15.36 0.60 -12.60
C LEU A 483 15.74 1.25 -11.27
N CYS A 484 16.24 0.47 -10.32
CA CYS A 484 16.63 0.98 -9.00
C CYS A 484 17.74 2.04 -9.11
N ASN A 485 18.68 1.86 -10.04
CA ASN A 485 19.70 2.87 -10.31
C ASN A 485 19.07 4.17 -10.84
N THR A 486 18.17 4.10 -11.81
CA THR A 486 17.52 5.30 -12.38
C THR A 486 16.67 6.05 -11.37
N TRP A 487 15.92 5.34 -10.52
CA TRP A 487 14.93 5.94 -9.62
C TRP A 487 15.43 6.23 -8.21
N PHE A 488 16.41 5.47 -7.70
CA PHE A 488 16.85 5.58 -6.31
C PHE A 488 18.33 5.96 -6.14
N TYR A 489 19.19 5.67 -7.11
CA TYR A 489 20.60 6.04 -6.99
C TYR A 489 20.78 7.55 -7.08
N ASP A 490 21.42 8.13 -6.06
CA ASP A 490 21.62 9.58 -5.91
C ASP A 490 20.33 10.42 -5.84
N ALA A 491 19.16 9.78 -5.81
CA ALA A 491 17.88 10.45 -5.63
C ALA A 491 17.69 10.93 -4.19
N GLU A 492 16.95 12.02 -4.02
CA GLU A 492 16.61 12.56 -2.71
C GLU A 492 15.22 12.04 -2.29
N PRO A 493 15.12 11.19 -1.26
CA PRO A 493 13.83 10.78 -0.72
C PRO A 493 13.20 11.87 0.16
N SER A 494 11.90 11.79 0.34
CA SER A 494 11.16 12.53 1.35
C SER A 494 11.10 11.72 2.65
N PHE A 495 11.36 12.36 3.78
CA PHE A 495 11.33 11.74 5.09
C PHE A 495 10.26 12.40 5.95
N THR A 496 9.28 11.61 6.37
CA THR A 496 8.22 12.04 7.29
C THR A 496 8.31 11.22 8.57
N ASN A 497 8.59 11.87 9.69
CA ASN A 497 8.72 11.23 10.99
C ASN A 497 7.77 11.88 11.98
N TRP A 498 7.05 11.07 12.76
CA TRP A 498 6.10 11.54 13.77
C TRP A 498 6.17 10.69 15.04
N GLY A 499 6.21 11.34 16.21
CA GLY A 499 6.30 10.71 17.53
C GLY A 499 7.56 11.13 18.32
N PRO A 500 8.08 10.28 19.23
CA PRO A 500 9.26 10.58 20.05
C PRO A 500 10.54 10.50 19.21
N ILE A 501 10.81 11.56 18.44
CA ILE A 501 11.87 11.58 17.41
C ILE A 501 13.04 12.51 17.77
N GLU A 502 13.26 12.77 19.05
CA GLU A 502 14.37 13.59 19.55
C GLU A 502 15.74 13.13 19.06
N GLY A 503 15.95 11.81 18.98
CA GLY A 503 17.19 11.23 18.48
C GLY A 503 17.41 11.55 17.00
N VAL A 504 16.38 11.68 16.18
CA VAL A 504 16.52 11.96 14.73
C VAL A 504 16.51 13.45 14.46
N SER A 505 15.58 14.19 15.07
CA SER A 505 15.38 15.63 14.82
C SER A 505 16.64 16.48 15.07
N GLN A 506 17.51 16.07 16.00
CA GLN A 506 18.76 16.79 16.29
C GLN A 506 19.87 16.62 15.24
N VAL A 507 19.84 15.54 14.45
CA VAL A 507 20.93 15.17 13.53
C VAL A 507 20.45 14.95 12.08
N GLY A 508 19.14 14.88 11.89
CA GLY A 508 18.49 14.56 10.63
C GLY A 508 18.75 15.64 9.60
N SER A 509 19.55 15.29 8.60
CA SER A 509 19.76 16.09 7.40
C SER A 509 19.93 15.17 6.21
N TYR A 510 19.65 15.66 5.02
CA TYR A 510 19.92 14.92 3.78
C TYR A 510 21.35 14.41 3.71
N LYS A 511 22.31 15.27 4.07
CA LYS A 511 23.72 14.91 4.14
C LYS A 511 23.98 13.77 5.13
N TYR A 512 23.37 13.83 6.32
CA TYR A 512 23.49 12.78 7.33
C TYR A 512 22.98 11.43 6.81
N PHE A 513 21.76 11.40 6.25
CA PHE A 513 21.19 10.16 5.71
C PHE A 513 22.01 9.65 4.53
N LYS A 514 22.35 10.50 3.56
CA LYS A 514 23.10 10.12 2.35
C LYS A 514 24.49 9.57 2.65
N ILE A 515 25.25 10.21 3.55
CA ILE A 515 26.60 9.73 3.94
C ILE A 515 26.50 8.36 4.62
N ASN A 516 25.55 8.19 5.53
CA ASN A 516 25.38 6.93 6.25
C ASN A 516 24.82 5.81 5.38
N THR A 517 24.03 6.14 4.34
CA THR A 517 23.58 5.16 3.36
C THR A 517 24.76 4.58 2.59
N MET A 518 25.63 5.41 1.99
CA MET A 518 26.71 4.94 1.12
C MET A 518 27.78 4.13 1.85
N SER A 519 28.14 4.52 3.08
CA SER A 519 29.10 3.78 3.90
C SER A 519 28.58 2.39 4.29
N THR A 520 27.26 2.27 4.49
CA THR A 520 26.64 1.06 5.04
C THR A 520 26.08 0.13 3.97
N VAL A 521 25.76 0.61 2.76
CA VAL A 521 25.47 -0.24 1.58
C VAL A 521 26.57 -1.29 1.39
N THR A 522 27.83 -0.89 1.58
CA THR A 522 29.00 -1.78 1.51
C THR A 522 28.98 -2.85 2.61
N ASN A 523 28.57 -2.50 3.83
CA ASN A 523 28.55 -3.41 4.98
C ASN A 523 27.32 -4.34 4.99
N ALA A 524 26.13 -3.81 4.70
CA ALA A 524 24.87 -4.56 4.69
C ALA A 524 24.79 -5.52 3.49
N HIS A 525 25.47 -5.22 2.38
CA HIS A 525 25.60 -6.16 1.26
C HIS A 525 26.20 -7.50 1.72
N HIS A 526 27.28 -7.46 2.50
CA HIS A 526 27.94 -8.66 3.01
C HIS A 526 27.03 -9.46 3.96
N SER A 527 26.15 -8.83 4.72
CA SER A 527 25.25 -9.60 5.61
C SER A 527 24.04 -10.19 4.88
N LEU A 528 23.59 -9.57 3.78
CA LEU A 528 22.35 -9.94 3.09
C LEU A 528 22.54 -10.94 1.94
N PHE A 529 23.68 -10.90 1.26
CA PHE A 529 23.86 -11.59 -0.03
C PHE A 529 25.07 -12.53 -0.12
N THR A 530 25.90 -12.63 0.93
CA THR A 530 26.89 -13.72 1.07
C THR A 530 26.41 -14.71 2.12
#